data_AF-A0A3M0ZEH3-F1
#
_entry.id   AF-A0A3M0ZEH3-F1
#
_cell.length_a   1.000
_cell.length_b   1.000
_cell.length_c   1.000
_cell.angle_alpha   90.00
_cell.angle_beta   90.00
_cell.angle_gamma   90.00
#
_symmetry.space_group_name_H-M   'P 1'
#
loop_
_entity.id
_entity.type
_entity.pdbx_description
1 polymer ?
#
loop_
_entity_poly.entity_id
_entity_poly.type
_entity_poly.pdbx_seq_one_letter_code
_entity_poly.pdbx_strand_id
1 'polypeptide(L)'
;MTKRIEAIFREEFSYWGIELPAENVAQRRRGKIVEKGWAIWYLFGSDERGEYLDYYASHRMTEDRHIRIYSDGEQVTLPAIRGMRIGSKNPEEDARLEAEHDAKNRETAEMLKAKGFWFEGDEPGGVVINRYLRMKGAGPK
;
A
#
# COMPACT_ATOMS: atom_id res chain seq x y z
N MET A 1 10.41 -20.75 -9.42
CA MET A 1 10.17 -20.38 -8.01
C MET A 1 9.19 -19.21 -7.84
N THR A 2 8.59 -18.67 -8.92
CA THR A 2 7.63 -17.53 -8.86
C THR A 2 6.23 -17.88 -8.38
N LYS A 3 5.81 -19.14 -8.57
CA LYS A 3 4.45 -19.62 -8.22
C LYS A 3 4.05 -19.32 -6.78
N ARG A 4 5.02 -19.15 -5.86
CA ARG A 4 4.76 -18.90 -4.44
C ARG A 4 4.34 -17.45 -4.16
N ILE A 5 4.98 -16.47 -4.81
CA ILE A 5 4.60 -15.06 -4.70
C ILE A 5 3.15 -14.87 -5.17
N GLU A 6 2.84 -15.39 -6.35
CA GLU A 6 1.49 -15.29 -6.94
C GLU A 6 0.44 -16.01 -6.09
N ALA A 7 0.78 -17.18 -5.55
CA ALA A 7 -0.13 -17.93 -4.68
C ALA A 7 -0.45 -17.18 -3.39
N ILE A 8 0.54 -16.55 -2.74
CA ILE A 8 0.34 -15.77 -1.52
C ILE A 8 -0.50 -14.52 -1.81
N PHE A 9 -0.20 -13.80 -2.90
CA PHE A 9 -1.02 -12.66 -3.30
C PHE A 9 -2.47 -13.08 -3.58
N ARG A 10 -2.67 -14.18 -4.32
CA ARG A 10 -4.01 -14.72 -4.60
C ARG A 10 -4.73 -15.12 -3.32
N GLU A 11 -4.04 -15.76 -2.37
CA GLU A 11 -4.62 -16.17 -1.09
C GLU A 11 -5.13 -14.96 -0.30
N GLU A 12 -4.31 -13.92 -0.19
CA GLU A 12 -4.62 -12.67 0.51
C GLU A 12 -5.90 -12.01 -0.04
N PHE A 13 -6.06 -11.98 -1.37
CA PHE A 13 -7.21 -11.35 -2.02
C PHE A 13 -8.27 -12.35 -2.52
N SER A 14 -8.21 -13.60 -2.08
CA SER A 14 -9.05 -14.70 -2.56
C SER A 14 -10.55 -14.43 -2.39
N TYR A 15 -10.94 -13.78 -1.29
CA TYR A 15 -12.32 -13.38 -1.02
C TYR A 15 -12.93 -12.48 -2.12
N TRP A 16 -12.09 -11.64 -2.75
CA TRP A 16 -12.52 -10.75 -3.83
C TRP A 16 -12.25 -11.32 -5.23
N GLY A 17 -11.55 -12.46 -5.32
CA GLY A 17 -11.13 -13.06 -6.58
C GLY A 17 -10.13 -12.21 -7.35
N ILE A 18 -9.30 -11.41 -6.65
CA ILE A 18 -8.32 -10.53 -7.29
C ILE A 18 -7.01 -11.32 -7.46
N GLU A 19 -6.46 -11.26 -8.68
CA GLU A 19 -5.20 -11.89 -9.03
C GLU A 19 -4.27 -10.91 -9.76
N LEU A 20 -2.96 -11.20 -9.74
CA LEU A 20 -2.01 -10.46 -10.57
C LEU A 20 -2.23 -10.82 -12.05
N PRO A 21 -2.26 -9.83 -12.97
CA PRO A 21 -2.29 -10.09 -14.41
C PRO A 21 -1.15 -11.01 -14.85
N ALA A 22 -1.47 -12.08 -15.56
CA ALA A 22 -0.50 -13.11 -15.96
C ALA A 22 0.68 -12.54 -16.80
N GLU A 23 0.41 -11.54 -17.64
CA GLU A 23 1.46 -10.86 -18.41
C GLU A 23 2.44 -10.10 -17.48
N ASN A 24 1.91 -9.42 -16.47
CA ASN A 24 2.72 -8.64 -15.53
C ASN A 24 3.55 -9.54 -14.64
N VAL A 25 3.01 -10.69 -14.25
CA VAL A 25 3.78 -11.76 -13.61
C VAL A 25 4.89 -12.22 -14.54
N ALA A 26 4.57 -12.69 -15.74
CA ALA A 26 5.53 -13.29 -16.66
C ALA A 26 6.71 -12.35 -16.98
N GLN A 27 6.42 -11.06 -17.11
CA GLN A 27 7.40 -10.04 -17.49
C GLN A 27 7.94 -9.23 -16.32
N ARG A 28 7.56 -9.58 -15.07
CA ARG A 28 7.92 -8.83 -13.85
C ARG A 28 7.62 -7.34 -13.96
N ARG A 29 6.50 -7.01 -14.61
CA ARG A 29 6.05 -5.63 -14.77
C ARG A 29 5.32 -5.20 -13.51
N ARG A 30 5.61 -3.98 -13.08
CA ARG A 30 4.75 -3.26 -12.14
C ARG A 30 3.39 -2.99 -12.76
N GLY A 31 2.40 -2.77 -11.91
CA GLY A 31 1.05 -2.44 -12.35
C GLY A 31 0.18 -1.93 -11.22
N LYS A 32 -1.08 -1.74 -11.58
CA LYS A 32 -2.14 -1.29 -10.68
C LYS A 32 -3.41 -2.08 -10.99
N ILE A 33 -4.12 -2.51 -9.95
CA ILE A 33 -5.43 -3.14 -10.04
C ILE A 33 -6.43 -2.23 -9.32
N VAL A 34 -7.52 -1.88 -9.99
CA VAL A 34 -8.64 -1.12 -9.42
C VAL A 34 -9.92 -1.93 -9.57
N GLU A 35 -10.21 -2.75 -8.57
CA GLU A 35 -11.32 -3.69 -8.62
C GLU A 35 -11.95 -3.91 -7.25
N LYS A 36 -13.26 -4.16 -7.21
CA LYS A 36 -14.00 -4.50 -5.97
C LYS A 36 -13.79 -3.50 -4.82
N GLY A 37 -13.58 -2.22 -5.16
CA GLY A 37 -13.32 -1.15 -4.19
C GLY A 37 -11.88 -1.03 -3.69
N TRP A 38 -10.99 -1.92 -4.15
CA TRP A 38 -9.56 -1.86 -3.90
C TRP A 38 -8.86 -1.01 -4.95
N ALA A 39 -7.79 -0.34 -4.52
CA ALA A 39 -6.71 0.09 -5.40
C ALA A 39 -5.41 -0.58 -4.90
N ILE A 40 -4.79 -1.40 -5.75
CA ILE A 40 -3.61 -2.19 -5.41
C ILE A 40 -2.51 -1.85 -6.41
N TRP A 41 -1.45 -1.21 -5.96
CA TRP A 41 -0.25 -1.00 -6.75
C TRP A 41 0.75 -2.08 -6.41
N TYR A 42 1.48 -2.56 -7.40
CA TYR A 42 2.47 -3.59 -7.18
C TYR A 42 3.66 -3.45 -8.12
N LEU A 43 4.82 -3.94 -7.67
CA LEU A 43 6.03 -4.01 -8.46
C LEU A 43 6.85 -5.23 -8.07
N PHE A 44 7.63 -5.73 -9.02
CA PHE A 44 8.61 -6.78 -8.78
C PHE A 44 9.98 -6.15 -8.63
N GLY A 45 10.80 -6.74 -7.75
CA GLY A 45 12.19 -6.33 -7.55
C GLY A 45 13.04 -7.49 -7.07
N SER A 46 14.31 -7.20 -6.82
CA SER A 46 15.26 -8.15 -6.25
C SER A 46 16.20 -7.44 -5.29
N ASP A 47 16.53 -8.10 -4.19
CA ASP A 47 17.58 -7.67 -3.25
C ASP A 47 18.52 -8.86 -2.95
N GLU A 48 19.37 -8.74 -1.92
CA GLU A 48 20.31 -9.79 -1.51
C GLU A 48 19.63 -11.12 -1.14
N ARG A 49 18.35 -11.09 -0.78
CA ARG A 49 17.55 -12.27 -0.45
C ARG A 49 16.87 -12.87 -1.67
N GLY A 50 16.90 -12.19 -2.80
CA GLY A 50 16.36 -12.63 -4.08
C GLY A 50 15.13 -11.85 -4.54
N GLU A 51 14.35 -12.47 -5.42
CA GLU A 51 13.16 -11.86 -6.02
C GLU A 51 12.04 -11.65 -5.00
N TYR A 52 11.36 -10.51 -5.11
CA TYR A 52 10.19 -10.16 -4.31
C TYR A 52 9.12 -9.42 -5.13
N LEU A 53 7.90 -9.41 -4.60
CA LEU A 53 6.81 -8.52 -4.99
C LEU A 53 6.53 -7.57 -3.83
N ASP A 54 6.55 -6.27 -4.10
CA ASP A 54 5.97 -5.28 -3.20
C ASP A 54 4.59 -4.88 -3.70
N TYR A 55 3.62 -4.82 -2.80
CA TYR A 55 2.33 -4.22 -3.11
C TYR A 55 1.90 -3.23 -2.02
N TYR A 56 1.23 -2.16 -2.47
CA TYR A 56 0.47 -1.25 -1.64
C TYR A 56 -1.02 -1.43 -1.96
N ALA A 57 -1.83 -1.74 -0.97
CA ALA A 57 -3.26 -1.96 -1.12
C ALA A 57 -4.05 -0.99 -0.25
N SER A 58 -5.04 -0.33 -0.86
CA SER A 58 -5.95 0.57 -0.16
C SER A 58 -7.40 0.23 -0.48
N HIS A 59 -8.25 0.30 0.54
CA HIS A 59 -9.68 0.08 0.45
C HIS A 59 -10.42 0.98 1.43
N ARG A 60 -11.62 1.47 1.06
CA ARG A 60 -12.32 2.49 1.86
C ARG A 60 -12.71 2.03 3.27
N MET A 61 -12.87 0.71 3.47
CA MET A 61 -13.35 0.10 4.71
C MET A 61 -12.23 -0.49 5.58
N THR A 62 -10.97 -0.41 5.15
CA THR A 62 -9.85 -1.01 5.89
C THR A 62 -8.69 -0.03 5.99
N GLU A 63 -7.72 -0.36 6.84
CA GLU A 63 -6.41 0.28 6.80
C GLU A 63 -5.67 -0.11 5.51
N ASP A 64 -4.78 0.77 5.08
CA ASP A 64 -3.90 0.49 3.95
C ASP A 64 -2.85 -0.54 4.37
N ARG A 65 -2.34 -1.29 3.40
CA ARG A 65 -1.32 -2.32 3.61
C ARG A 65 -0.19 -2.10 2.63
N HIS A 66 1.04 -2.21 3.10
CA HIS A 66 2.23 -2.25 2.26
C HIS A 66 3.01 -3.50 2.63
N ILE A 67 3.06 -4.47 1.72
CA ILE A 67 3.64 -5.79 2.01
C ILE A 67 4.67 -6.14 0.94
N ARG A 68 5.77 -6.73 1.37
CA ARG A 68 6.73 -7.44 0.53
C ARG A 68 6.51 -8.94 0.64
N ILE A 69 6.40 -9.64 -0.48
CA ILE A 69 6.37 -11.09 -0.56
C ILE A 69 7.65 -11.57 -1.23
N TYR A 70 8.48 -12.32 -0.51
CA TYR A 70 9.68 -12.95 -1.06
C TYR A 70 9.37 -14.27 -1.78
N SER A 71 10.26 -14.68 -2.69
CA SER A 71 10.12 -15.93 -3.45
C SER A 71 10.15 -17.21 -2.60
N ASP A 72 10.71 -17.15 -1.39
CA ASP A 72 10.66 -18.24 -0.39
C ASP A 72 9.30 -18.34 0.32
N GLY A 73 8.45 -17.31 0.17
CA GLY A 73 7.12 -17.20 0.74
C GLY A 73 7.05 -16.38 2.03
N GLU A 74 8.15 -15.79 2.51
CA GLU A 74 8.09 -14.87 3.62
C GLU A 74 7.38 -13.56 3.23
N GLN A 75 6.59 -13.04 4.16
CA GLN A 75 5.91 -11.75 4.03
C GLN A 75 6.47 -10.77 5.05
N VAL A 76 6.82 -9.58 4.58
CA VAL A 76 7.30 -8.48 5.43
C VAL A 76 6.32 -7.31 5.33
N THR A 77 5.85 -6.83 6.48
CA THR A 77 5.06 -5.60 6.53
C THR A 77 5.99 -4.40 6.42
N LEU A 78 5.70 -3.52 5.47
CA LEU A 78 6.42 -2.27 5.22
C LEU A 78 5.58 -1.08 5.71
N PRO A 79 6.18 0.12 5.87
CA PRO A 79 5.43 1.30 6.28
C PRO A 79 4.28 1.62 5.31
N ALA A 80 3.09 1.89 5.88
CA ALA A 80 1.88 2.26 5.15
C ALA A 80 1.23 3.50 5.76
N ILE A 81 0.45 4.24 4.97
CA ILE A 81 -0.27 5.44 5.45
C ILE A 81 -1.32 4.98 6.46
N ARG A 82 -1.33 5.60 7.64
CA ARG A 82 -2.20 5.20 8.74
C ARG A 82 -3.46 6.07 8.80
N GLY A 83 -4.60 5.42 9.04
CA GLY A 83 -5.88 6.08 9.27
C GLY A 83 -6.05 6.60 10.70
N MET A 84 -5.49 5.91 11.69
CA MET A 84 -5.68 6.21 13.10
C MET A 84 -4.38 6.59 13.80
N ARG A 85 -4.45 7.63 14.64
CA ARG A 85 -3.40 8.03 15.58
C ARG A 85 -3.76 7.68 17.02
N ILE A 86 -2.76 7.64 17.89
CA ILE A 86 -2.97 7.63 19.32
C ILE A 86 -3.43 9.03 19.73
N GLY A 87 -4.44 9.10 20.62
CA GLY A 87 -4.95 10.35 21.19
C GLY A 87 -4.54 10.51 22.66
N SER A 88 -4.50 11.75 23.13
CA SER A 88 -4.24 12.10 24.53
C SER A 88 -5.32 13.03 25.07
N LYS A 89 -5.58 12.96 26.38
CA LYS A 89 -6.44 13.94 27.08
C LYS A 89 -5.70 15.24 27.39
N ASN A 90 -4.36 15.21 27.39
CA ASN A 90 -3.56 16.43 27.52
C ASN A 90 -3.49 17.10 26.14
N PRO A 91 -3.97 18.35 25.98
CA PRO A 91 -4.01 19.03 24.69
C PRO A 91 -2.63 19.20 24.02
N GLU A 92 -1.58 19.48 24.79
CA GLU A 92 -0.23 19.67 24.24
C GLU A 92 0.35 18.35 23.70
N GLU A 93 0.16 17.27 24.45
CA GLU A 93 0.58 15.94 24.02
C GLU A 93 -0.26 15.45 22.84
N ASP A 94 -1.57 15.75 22.82
CA ASP A 94 -2.43 15.38 21.70
C ASP A 94 -2.02 16.08 20.40
N ALA A 95 -1.70 17.38 20.48
CA ALA A 95 -1.17 18.15 19.36
C ALA A 95 0.18 17.61 18.87
N ARG A 96 1.07 17.20 19.79
CA ARG A 96 2.36 16.56 19.46
C ARG A 96 2.14 15.24 18.72
N LEU A 97 1.24 14.38 19.20
CA LEU A 97 0.91 13.09 18.59
C LEU A 97 0.25 13.26 17.21
N GLU A 98 -0.58 14.29 17.02
CA GLU A 98 -1.14 14.64 15.71
C GLU A 98 -0.04 15.07 14.73
N ALA A 99 0.84 15.98 15.12
CA ALA A 99 1.94 16.44 14.28
C ALA A 99 2.88 15.29 13.89
N GLU A 100 3.18 14.38 14.83
CA GLU A 100 4.02 13.20 14.58
C GLU A 100 3.34 12.22 13.61
N HIS A 101 2.04 11.97 13.78
CA HIS A 101 1.26 11.14 12.87
C HIS A 101 1.25 11.71 11.45
N ASP A 102 0.98 13.00 11.31
CA ASP A 102 0.90 13.66 10.01
C ASP A 102 2.27 13.76 9.33
N ALA A 103 3.36 13.92 10.09
CA ALA A 103 4.72 13.84 9.57
C ALA A 103 5.04 12.43 9.04
N LYS A 104 4.71 11.38 9.81
CA LYS A 104 4.93 9.97 9.40
C LYS A 104 4.15 9.59 8.16
N ASN A 105 2.89 10.04 8.05
CA ASN A 105 2.08 9.79 6.85
C ASN A 105 2.68 10.48 5.62
N ARG A 106 3.18 11.72 5.77
CA ARG A 106 3.87 12.42 4.67
C ARG A 106 5.16 11.72 4.24
N GLU A 107 6.00 11.33 5.19
CA GLU A 107 7.22 10.57 4.92
C GLU A 107 6.91 9.26 4.19
N THR A 108 5.88 8.54 4.65
CA THR A 108 5.45 7.29 4.02
C THR A 108 4.95 7.53 2.60
N ALA A 109 4.17 8.59 2.36
CA ALA A 109 3.68 8.92 1.02
C ALA A 109 4.83 9.24 0.04
N GLU A 110 5.83 10.00 0.48
CA GLU A 110 7.02 10.28 -0.34
C GLU A 110 7.84 9.00 -0.59
N MET A 111 7.96 8.10 0.38
CA MET A 111 8.59 6.80 0.20
C MET A 111 7.85 5.95 -0.84
N LEU A 112 6.52 5.87 -0.76
CA LEU A 112 5.70 5.12 -1.72
C LEU A 112 5.85 5.69 -3.14
N LYS A 113 5.86 7.02 -3.26
CA LYS A 113 6.10 7.72 -4.53
C LYS A 113 7.49 7.44 -5.09
N ALA A 114 8.54 7.56 -4.26
CA ALA A 114 9.92 7.27 -4.66
C ALA A 114 10.09 5.81 -5.10
N LYS A 115 9.35 4.90 -4.47
CA LYS A 115 9.30 3.48 -4.83
C LYS A 115 8.53 3.21 -6.14
N GLY A 116 7.77 4.18 -6.63
CA GLY A 116 7.04 4.12 -7.89
C GLY A 116 5.59 3.66 -7.75
N PHE A 117 4.97 3.85 -6.58
CA PHE A 117 3.52 3.74 -6.41
C PHE A 117 2.88 5.09 -6.70
N TRP A 118 2.34 5.24 -7.91
CA TRP A 118 1.79 6.50 -8.42
C TRP A 118 0.27 6.56 -8.17
N PHE A 119 -0.14 7.61 -7.47
CA PHE A 119 -1.54 7.86 -7.13
C PHE A 119 -2.18 8.77 -8.18
N GLU A 120 -2.75 8.15 -9.22
CA GLU A 120 -3.16 8.83 -10.46
C GLU A 120 -4.60 9.36 -10.46
N GLY A 121 -5.40 9.13 -9.41
CA GLY A 121 -6.75 9.67 -9.25
C GLY A 121 -7.87 8.81 -9.85
N ASP A 122 -7.53 7.77 -10.62
CA ASP A 122 -8.42 6.72 -11.14
C ASP A 122 -8.78 5.66 -10.07
N GLU A 123 -8.35 5.83 -8.82
CA GLU A 123 -8.77 4.97 -7.71
C GLU A 123 -10.26 5.13 -7.38
N PRO A 124 -10.87 4.16 -6.66
CA PRO A 124 -12.23 4.30 -6.16
C PRO A 124 -12.34 5.56 -5.30
N GLY A 125 -13.43 6.32 -5.45
CA GLY A 125 -13.59 7.62 -4.76
C GLY A 125 -13.40 7.54 -3.24
N GLY A 126 -13.78 6.44 -2.60
CA GLY A 126 -13.51 6.22 -1.17
C GLY A 126 -12.03 6.11 -0.80
N VAL A 127 -11.19 5.56 -1.69
CA VAL A 127 -9.73 5.53 -1.54
C VAL A 127 -9.16 6.93 -1.68
N VAL A 128 -9.61 7.69 -2.68
CA VAL A 128 -9.17 9.09 -2.90
C VAL A 128 -9.51 9.96 -1.70
N ILE A 129 -10.75 9.87 -1.20
CA ILE A 129 -11.22 10.62 -0.02
C ILE A 129 -10.43 10.22 1.23
N ASN A 130 -10.29 8.92 1.51
CA ASN A 130 -9.53 8.46 2.68
C ASN A 130 -8.09 8.94 2.63
N ARG A 131 -7.44 8.87 1.46
CA ARG A 131 -6.08 9.38 1.28
C ARG A 131 -6.02 10.88 1.54
N TYR A 132 -6.93 11.66 0.97
CA TYR A 132 -7.00 13.11 1.19
C TYR A 132 -7.12 13.46 2.69
N LEU A 133 -8.01 12.76 3.41
CA LEU A 133 -8.21 12.97 4.85
C LEU A 133 -6.96 12.59 5.66
N ARG A 134 -6.35 11.45 5.36
CA ARG A 134 -5.15 10.92 6.04
C ARG A 134 -3.89 11.77 5.78
N MET A 135 -3.91 12.54 4.69
CA MET A 135 -2.83 13.43 4.26
C MET A 135 -3.15 14.91 4.51
N LYS A 136 -4.26 15.21 5.21
CA LYS A 136 -4.74 16.59 5.52
C LYS A 136 -4.79 17.51 4.29
N GLY A 137 -5.18 16.96 3.15
CA GLY A 137 -5.34 17.70 1.90
C GLY A 137 -4.09 17.87 1.03
N ALA A 138 -2.97 17.22 1.38
CA ALA A 138 -1.89 16.98 0.43
C ALA A 138 -2.33 15.90 -0.59
N GLY A 139 -3.15 16.29 -1.56
CA GLY A 139 -3.49 15.46 -2.71
C GLY A 139 -2.35 15.44 -3.75
N PRO A 140 -2.33 14.45 -4.66
CA PRO A 140 -1.42 14.50 -5.79
C PRO A 140 -1.67 15.80 -6.57
N LYS A 141 -0.59 16.53 -6.87
CA LYS A 141 -0.61 17.67 -7.79
C LYS A 141 -0.72 17.17 -9.22
#